data_AF-A0A916YJQ9-F1
#
_entry.id   AF-A0A916YJQ9-F1
#
_cell.length_a   1.000
_cell.length_b   1.000
_cell.length_c   1.000
_cell.angle_alpha   90.00
_cell.angle_beta   90.00
_cell.angle_gamma   90.00
#
_symmetry.space_group_name_H-M   'P 1'
#
loop_
_entity.id
_entity.type
_entity.pdbx_description
1 polymer ?
#
loop_
_entity_poly.entity_id
_entity_poly.type
_entity_poly.pdbx_seq_one_letter_code
_entity_poly.pdbx_strand_id
1 'polypeptide(L)'
;MKTNTSLQNLSIITALASSLCCIMPVFAILAGTTGIASTFSWLDPARPYFIGSTAFILGLAWYQKLKPQKQTSDKSLNCNCEIDSKVSFLQTKTFLTMITILSILLLSFPSYSHLFFQKPDNKVTINQAVKSQKIEFIISGMTCTGCEVHVKSEISKLKGIIIAQVSYEKGKAFVEFDNKKTNIKEITKAINSTGYKVVNHKNIL
;
A
#
# COMPACT_ATOMS: atom_id res chain seq x y z
N MET A 1 43.85 21.02 -22.05
CA MET A 1 42.51 21.61 -22.26
C MET A 1 41.45 20.53 -22.03
N LYS A 2 40.37 20.89 -21.31
CA LYS A 2 39.04 20.25 -21.24
C LYS A 2 38.83 18.94 -20.45
N THR A 3 38.57 19.08 -19.14
CA THR A 3 37.61 18.25 -18.38
C THR A 3 37.05 19.07 -17.20
N ASN A 4 36.08 19.97 -17.44
CA ASN A 4 35.50 20.79 -16.35
C ASN A 4 34.00 21.09 -16.47
N THR A 5 33.28 20.45 -17.39
CA THR A 5 31.84 20.71 -17.64
C THR A 5 30.89 19.64 -17.08
N SER A 6 31.40 18.51 -16.59
CA SER A 6 30.55 17.38 -16.15
C SER A 6 30.12 17.44 -14.68
N LEU A 7 30.80 18.21 -13.82
CA LEU A 7 30.55 18.19 -12.37
C LEU A 7 29.51 19.23 -11.92
N GLN A 8 29.37 20.33 -12.66
CA GLN A 8 28.39 21.39 -12.36
C GLN A 8 26.95 20.97 -12.72
N ASN A 9 26.78 20.13 -13.75
CA ASN A 9 25.46 19.61 -14.14
C ASN A 9 24.96 18.48 -13.24
N LEU A 10 25.87 17.80 -12.53
CA LEU A 10 25.51 16.68 -11.67
C LEU A 10 24.67 17.16 -10.48
N SER A 11 25.04 18.28 -9.86
CA SER A 11 24.32 18.87 -8.71
C SER A 11 22.88 19.29 -9.04
N ILE A 12 22.64 19.74 -10.27
CA ILE A 12 21.31 20.17 -10.74
C ILE A 12 20.42 18.95 -10.97
N ILE A 13 20.97 17.87 -11.51
CA ILE A 13 20.25 16.60 -11.73
C ILE A 13 19.88 15.95 -10.39
N THR A 14 20.76 15.97 -9.38
CA THR A 14 20.43 15.45 -8.04
C THR A 14 19.38 16.29 -7.33
N ALA A 15 19.40 17.61 -7.49
CA ALA A 15 18.38 18.51 -6.92
C ALA A 15 17.01 18.29 -7.57
N LEU A 16 16.97 18.12 -8.89
CA LEU A 16 15.73 17.81 -9.63
C LEU A 16 15.21 16.40 -9.28
N ALA A 17 16.08 15.41 -9.10
CA ALA A 17 15.70 14.06 -8.68
C ALA A 17 15.06 14.04 -7.28
N SER A 18 15.56 14.83 -6.33
CA SER A 18 14.91 14.99 -5.01
C SER A 18 13.60 15.77 -5.08
N SER A 19 13.52 16.80 -5.94
CA SER A 19 12.29 17.58 -6.14
C SER A 19 11.17 16.74 -6.78
N LEU A 20 11.52 15.84 -7.70
CA LEU A 20 10.59 14.91 -8.33
C LEU A 20 9.88 13.99 -7.32
N CYS A 21 10.53 13.68 -6.19
CA CYS A 21 9.92 12.84 -5.15
C CYS A 21 8.78 13.54 -4.38
N CYS A 22 8.76 14.89 -4.36
CA CYS A 22 7.70 15.68 -3.73
C CYS A 22 6.65 16.19 -4.72
N ILE A 23 7.02 16.34 -5.99
CA ILE A 23 6.12 16.77 -7.07
C ILE A 23 5.29 15.60 -7.60
N MET A 24 5.85 14.39 -7.64
CA MET A 24 5.15 13.21 -8.16
C MET A 24 3.91 12.81 -7.35
N PRO A 25 3.87 12.89 -6.01
CA PRO A 25 2.64 12.68 -5.25
C PRO A 25 1.57 13.75 -5.54
N VAL A 26 1.97 15.02 -5.68
CA VAL A 26 1.05 16.12 -5.99
C VAL A 26 0.48 15.98 -7.40
N PHE A 27 1.31 15.62 -8.38
CA PHE A 27 0.88 15.32 -9.75
C PHE A 27 0.04 14.04 -9.84
N ALA A 28 0.33 13.01 -9.04
CA ALA A 28 -0.48 11.78 -9.00
C ALA A 28 -1.87 12.01 -8.38
N ILE A 29 -1.97 12.89 -7.38
CA ILE A 29 -3.25 13.35 -6.83
C ILE A 29 -4.02 14.16 -7.88
N LEU A 30 -3.34 15.08 -8.59
CA LEU A 30 -3.94 15.88 -9.66
C LEU A 30 -4.35 15.04 -10.90
N ALA A 31 -3.58 14.00 -11.22
CA ALA A 31 -3.86 13.09 -12.35
C ALA A 31 -4.88 11.99 -12.00
N GLY A 32 -5.39 11.94 -10.76
CA GLY A 32 -6.40 10.97 -10.33
C GLY A 32 -5.93 9.51 -10.33
N THR A 33 -4.62 9.25 -10.44
CA THR A 33 -4.08 7.89 -10.49
C THR A 33 -3.85 7.36 -9.08
N THR A 34 -4.89 6.81 -8.47
CA THR A 34 -4.82 6.02 -7.22
C THR A 34 -4.11 4.66 -7.39
N GLY A 35 -3.53 4.39 -8.57
CA GLY A 35 -3.01 3.08 -8.97
C GLY A 35 -1.52 2.83 -8.76
N ILE A 36 -0.72 3.78 -8.26
CA ILE A 36 0.71 3.50 -8.02
C ILE A 36 0.94 2.45 -6.92
N ALA A 37 -0.06 2.13 -6.09
CA ALA A 37 0.06 1.04 -5.12
C ALA A 37 0.14 -0.36 -5.77
N SER A 38 -0.44 -0.58 -6.96
CA SER A 38 -0.46 -1.90 -7.60
C SER A 38 0.79 -2.23 -8.40
N THR A 39 1.57 -1.24 -8.83
CA THR A 39 2.87 -1.48 -9.49
C THR A 39 3.97 -1.92 -8.51
N PHE A 40 3.72 -1.79 -7.19
CA PHE A 40 4.67 -2.18 -6.13
C PHE A 40 4.25 -3.43 -5.34
N SER A 41 3.28 -4.22 -5.82
CA SER A 41 2.87 -5.47 -5.12
C SER A 41 3.99 -6.51 -5.00
N TRP A 42 5.06 -6.40 -5.78
CA TRP A 42 6.27 -7.22 -5.64
C TRP A 42 7.20 -6.76 -4.50
N LEU A 43 7.04 -5.53 -3.99
CA LEU A 43 7.81 -4.95 -2.89
C LEU A 43 7.14 -5.10 -1.50
N ASP A 44 5.90 -5.59 -1.43
CA ASP A 44 5.22 -5.86 -0.15
C ASP A 44 6.03 -6.75 0.82
N PRO A 45 6.73 -7.83 0.39
CA PRO A 45 7.57 -8.60 1.30
C PRO A 45 8.85 -7.85 1.72
N ALA A 46 9.30 -6.85 0.96
CA ALA A 46 10.52 -6.09 1.22
C ALA A 46 10.28 -4.81 2.06
N ARG A 47 9.02 -4.37 2.23
CA ARG A 47 8.63 -3.21 3.06
C ARG A 47 9.30 -3.15 4.44
N PRO A 48 9.32 -4.22 5.26
CA PRO A 48 9.93 -4.16 6.59
C PRO A 48 11.44 -3.89 6.52
N TYR A 49 12.13 -4.36 5.48
CA TYR A 49 13.56 -4.12 5.28
C TYR A 49 13.87 -2.67 4.91
N PHE A 50 13.04 -2.02 4.09
CA PHE A 50 13.19 -0.58 3.78
C PHE A 50 12.94 0.32 4.99
N ILE A 51 11.94 -0.02 5.80
CA ILE A 51 11.65 0.69 7.06
C ILE A 51 12.81 0.47 8.04
N GLY A 52 13.34 -0.75 8.14
CA GLY A 52 14.51 -1.06 8.95
C GLY A 52 15.77 -0.31 8.49
N SER A 53 16.02 -0.24 7.19
CA SER A 53 17.20 0.46 6.64
C SER A 53 17.15 1.97 6.92
N THR A 54 16.00 2.60 6.72
CA THR A 54 15.82 4.03 7.02
C THR A 54 15.92 4.31 8.53
N ALA A 55 15.32 3.47 9.38
CA ALA A 55 15.45 3.56 10.82
C ALA A 55 16.90 3.37 11.29
N PHE A 56 17.65 2.46 10.68
CA PHE A 56 19.06 2.24 10.98
C PHE A 56 19.92 3.44 10.58
N ILE A 57 19.69 4.04 9.40
CA ILE A 57 20.40 5.24 8.94
C ILE A 57 20.07 6.44 9.83
N LEU A 58 18.80 6.66 10.17
CA LEU A 58 18.36 7.70 11.11
C LEU A 58 18.93 7.48 12.51
N GLY A 59 18.95 6.23 12.98
CA GLY A 59 19.56 5.84 14.25
C GLY A 59 21.05 6.10 14.27
N LEU A 60 21.78 5.75 13.20
CA LEU A 60 23.20 6.05 13.05
C LEU A 60 23.46 7.55 12.95
N ALA A 61 22.64 8.31 12.22
CA ALA A 61 22.77 9.76 12.14
C ALA A 61 22.51 10.42 13.51
N TRP A 62 21.55 9.92 14.27
CA TRP A 62 21.27 10.39 15.63
C TRP A 62 22.38 10.00 16.61
N TYR A 63 22.93 8.79 16.48
CA TYR A 63 24.07 8.31 17.24
C TYR A 63 25.35 9.13 16.96
N GLN A 64 25.58 9.46 15.69
CA GLN A 64 26.67 10.34 15.28
C GLN A 64 26.47 11.77 15.79
N LYS A 65 25.22 12.24 15.90
CA LYS A 65 24.89 13.57 16.45
C LYS A 65 24.88 13.62 17.99
N LEU A 66 24.75 12.48 18.67
CA LEU A 66 24.83 12.38 20.14
C LEU A 66 26.24 12.08 20.66
N LYS A 67 27.17 11.64 19.81
CA LYS A 67 28.59 11.69 20.15
C LYS A 67 28.98 13.18 20.16
N PRO A 68 29.45 13.76 21.28
CA PRO A 68 29.77 15.18 21.34
C PRO A 68 30.94 15.45 20.38
N GLN A 69 30.64 15.93 19.18
CA GLN A 69 31.63 16.59 18.35
C GLN A 69 31.93 17.92 19.03
N LYS A 70 33.13 18.03 19.58
CA LYS A 70 33.80 19.32 19.76
C LYS A 70 33.64 20.10 18.45
N GLN A 71 33.06 21.29 18.54
CA GLN A 71 33.07 22.27 17.46
C GLN A 71 34.51 22.46 17.00
N THR A 72 34.82 21.85 15.86
CA THR A 72 35.85 22.27 14.93
C THR A 72 35.06 22.31 13.62
N SER A 73 34.52 23.46 13.26
CA SER A 73 35.26 24.56 12.66
C SER A 73 36.37 24.07 11.74
N ASP A 74 36.24 24.51 10.49
CA ASP A 74 37.22 24.53 9.41
C ASP A 74 37.24 23.28 8.51
N LYS A 75 36.88 23.37 7.21
CA LYS A 75 37.58 24.21 6.24
C LYS A 75 36.72 24.56 5.02
N SER A 76 36.15 25.77 5.01
CA SER A 76 35.89 26.50 3.75
C SER A 76 36.84 27.69 3.72
N LEU A 77 37.88 27.57 2.91
CA LEU A 77 38.91 28.57 2.70
C LEU A 77 38.30 29.82 2.04
N ASN A 78 38.33 30.93 2.79
CA ASN A 78 38.23 32.34 2.36
C ASN A 78 37.01 32.79 1.55
N CYS A 79 36.09 33.53 2.20
CA CYS A 79 36.05 35.00 2.08
C CYS A 79 34.83 35.60 2.80
N ASN A 80 35.11 36.24 3.94
CA ASN A 80 34.58 37.51 4.44
C ASN A 80 33.15 37.93 4.00
N CYS A 81 32.13 37.49 4.75
CA CYS A 81 30.92 38.29 4.93
C CYS A 81 30.34 37.97 6.31
N GLU A 82 30.46 38.93 7.21
CA GLU A 82 29.79 38.95 8.51
C GLU A 82 28.28 39.06 8.25
N ILE A 83 27.58 37.94 8.33
CA ILE A 83 26.13 37.93 8.47
C ILE A 83 25.87 37.56 9.92
N ASP A 84 25.74 38.61 10.73
CA ASP A 84 25.09 38.55 12.02
C ASP A 84 23.61 38.18 11.79
N SER A 85 23.35 36.88 11.67
CA SER A 85 22.00 36.35 11.76
C SER A 85 21.88 35.66 13.10
N LYS A 86 21.40 36.41 14.09
CA LYS A 86 20.72 35.93 15.30
C LYS A 86 20.15 34.53 15.06
N VAL A 87 20.85 33.51 15.58
CA VAL A 87 20.50 32.10 15.33
C VAL A 87 19.05 31.87 15.75
N SER A 88 18.23 31.58 14.74
CA SER A 88 16.79 31.42 14.88
C SER A 88 16.47 30.26 15.82
N PHE A 89 15.48 30.48 16.68
CA PHE A 89 14.96 29.59 17.72
C PHE A 89 14.62 28.16 17.24
N LEU A 90 14.57 27.96 15.92
CA LEU A 90 14.40 26.71 15.17
C LEU A 90 15.65 25.79 15.12
N GLN A 91 16.77 26.16 15.76
CA GLN A 91 17.94 25.26 15.97
C GLN A 91 17.98 24.60 17.36
N THR A 92 16.95 24.78 18.19
CA THR A 92 16.95 24.19 19.54
C THR A 92 16.66 22.69 19.47
N LYS A 93 17.37 21.90 20.29
CA LYS A 93 17.18 20.44 20.43
C LYS A 93 15.70 20.04 20.60
N THR A 94 14.90 20.91 21.21
CA THR A 94 13.43 20.76 21.38
C THR A 94 12.65 20.72 20.06
N PHE A 95 13.06 21.47 19.04
CA PHE A 95 12.41 21.41 17.73
C PHE A 95 12.70 20.08 17.02
N LEU A 96 13.94 19.61 17.14
CA LEU A 96 14.34 18.32 16.58
C LEU A 96 13.61 17.16 17.27
N THR A 97 13.41 17.22 18.60
CA THR A 97 12.65 16.20 19.34
C THR A 97 11.17 16.20 18.99
N MET A 98 10.57 17.38 18.78
CA MET A 98 9.16 17.50 18.38
C MET A 98 8.90 16.87 17.01
N ILE A 99 9.76 17.13 16.03
CA ILE A 99 9.64 16.53 14.69
C ILE A 99 9.78 15.01 14.75
N THR A 100 10.70 14.48 15.55
CA THR A 100 10.83 13.03 15.72
C THR A 100 9.61 12.41 16.39
N ILE A 101 9.05 13.02 17.44
CA ILE A 101 7.85 12.51 18.12
C ILE A 101 6.65 12.51 17.17
N LEU A 102 6.45 13.60 16.43
CA LEU A 102 5.38 13.71 15.46
C LEU A 102 5.53 12.68 14.34
N SER A 103 6.76 12.47 13.84
CA SER A 103 7.03 11.45 12.82
C SER A 103 6.74 10.04 13.33
N ILE A 104 7.14 9.72 14.57
CA ILE A 104 6.87 8.42 15.21
C ILE A 104 5.36 8.21 15.41
N LEU A 105 4.63 9.25 15.80
CA LEU A 105 3.18 9.20 15.96
C LEU A 105 2.48 8.94 14.62
N LEU A 106 2.87 9.65 13.56
CA LEU A 106 2.34 9.44 12.21
C LEU A 106 2.74 8.09 11.61
N LEU A 107 3.91 7.53 11.95
CA LEU A 107 4.34 6.20 11.51
C LEU A 107 3.65 5.07 12.30
N SER A 108 3.28 5.32 13.55
CA SER A 108 2.52 4.38 14.37
C SER A 108 1.05 4.32 13.97
N PHE A 109 0.48 5.42 13.45
CA PHE A 109 -0.90 5.47 12.99
C PHE A 109 -1.25 4.40 11.92
N PRO A 110 -0.42 4.16 10.87
CA PRO A 110 -0.58 3.03 9.95
C PRO A 110 -0.63 1.66 10.65
N SER A 111 0.19 1.43 11.69
CA SER A 111 0.18 0.17 12.45
C SER A 111 -1.03 0.05 13.36
N TYR A 112 -1.56 1.16 13.87
CA TYR A 112 -2.79 1.19 14.68
C TYR A 112 -4.07 1.18 13.83
N SER A 113 -3.96 1.38 12.52
CA SER A 113 -5.10 1.39 11.61
C SER A 113 -5.88 0.06 11.63
N HIS A 114 -5.21 -1.08 11.86
CA HIS A 114 -5.87 -2.39 11.99
C HIS A 114 -6.88 -2.45 13.14
N LEU A 115 -6.75 -1.60 14.18
CA LEU A 115 -7.71 -1.55 15.28
C LEU A 115 -8.98 -0.73 14.94
N PHE A 116 -8.88 0.21 13.99
CA PHE A 116 -10.02 1.03 13.54
C PHE A 116 -10.66 0.50 12.25
N PHE A 117 -9.90 -0.21 11.41
CA PHE A 117 -10.43 -1.02 10.32
C PHE A 117 -10.84 -2.38 10.87
N GLN A 118 -11.89 -2.40 11.70
CA GLN A 118 -12.68 -3.62 11.85
C GLN A 118 -13.20 -3.98 10.47
N LYS A 119 -12.54 -4.96 9.84
CA LYS A 119 -13.10 -5.69 8.71
C LYS A 119 -14.52 -6.05 9.14
N PRO A 120 -15.57 -5.69 8.39
CA PRO A 120 -16.91 -6.14 8.71
C PRO A 120 -16.91 -7.66 8.56
N ASP A 121 -16.55 -8.35 9.63
CA ASP A 121 -16.92 -9.73 9.85
C ASP A 121 -18.43 -9.67 9.98
N ASN A 122 -19.11 -9.89 8.86
CA ASN A 122 -20.53 -10.21 8.82
C ASN A 122 -20.74 -11.56 9.53
N LYS A 123 -20.43 -11.64 10.83
CA LYS A 123 -21.12 -12.53 11.74
C LYS A 123 -22.46 -11.88 11.99
N VAL A 124 -23.34 -12.06 11.01
CA VAL A 124 -24.75 -11.79 11.19
C VAL A 124 -25.21 -12.72 12.32
N THR A 125 -25.46 -12.14 13.49
CA THR A 125 -26.17 -12.83 14.59
C THR A 125 -27.56 -13.15 14.08
N ILE A 126 -27.75 -14.35 13.54
CA ILE A 126 -29.06 -14.82 13.10
C ILE A 126 -29.43 -16.02 13.96
N ASN A 127 -30.25 -15.76 14.98
CA ASN A 127 -31.18 -16.72 15.56
C ASN A 127 -32.34 -17.01 14.58
N GLN A 128 -32.00 -17.38 13.34
CA GLN A 128 -32.90 -18.02 12.38
C GLN A 128 -32.06 -19.03 11.62
N ALA A 129 -32.58 -20.24 11.45
CA ALA A 129 -32.01 -21.21 10.53
C ALA A 129 -32.10 -20.68 9.09
N VAL A 130 -31.17 -19.80 8.70
CA VAL A 130 -30.96 -19.45 7.30
C VAL A 130 -30.30 -20.66 6.68
N LYS A 131 -31.05 -21.33 5.79
CA LYS A 131 -30.58 -22.49 5.05
C LYS A 131 -29.58 -22.01 3.99
N SER A 132 -28.37 -21.67 4.42
CA SER A 132 -27.26 -21.36 3.52
C SER A 132 -26.70 -22.63 2.93
N GLN A 133 -26.25 -22.55 1.67
CA GLN A 133 -25.52 -23.63 1.00
C GLN A 133 -24.19 -23.11 0.52
N LYS A 134 -23.18 -23.98 0.58
CA LYS A 134 -21.83 -23.69 0.13
C LYS A 134 -21.45 -24.63 -0.99
N ILE A 135 -21.18 -24.06 -2.15
CA ILE A 135 -20.91 -24.80 -3.37
C ILE A 135 -19.57 -24.37 -3.95
N GLU A 136 -18.80 -25.35 -4.36
CA GLU A 136 -17.59 -25.18 -5.15
C GLU A 136 -17.96 -25.31 -6.63
N PHE A 137 -17.67 -24.27 -7.41
CA PHE A 137 -17.83 -24.24 -8.86
C PHE A 137 -16.46 -24.39 -9.51
N ILE A 138 -16.33 -25.33 -10.43
CA ILE A 138 -15.14 -25.50 -11.28
C ILE A 138 -15.39 -24.70 -12.56
N ILE A 139 -14.54 -23.69 -12.81
CA ILE A 139 -14.71 -22.74 -13.89
C ILE A 139 -13.53 -22.88 -14.86
N SER A 140 -13.83 -23.07 -16.14
CA SER A 140 -12.84 -23.08 -17.23
C SER A 140 -12.70 -21.72 -17.90
N GLY A 141 -11.47 -21.39 -18.28
CA GLY A 141 -11.11 -20.18 -19.01
C GLY A 141 -10.55 -19.05 -18.16
N MET A 142 -10.52 -19.17 -16.83
CA MET A 142 -9.84 -18.19 -15.96
C MET A 142 -8.32 -18.42 -16.01
N THR A 143 -7.58 -17.45 -16.55
CA THR A 143 -6.11 -17.55 -16.71
C THR A 143 -5.34 -16.43 -16.01
N CYS A 144 -6.02 -15.50 -15.34
CA CYS A 144 -5.42 -14.29 -14.80
C CYS A 144 -6.07 -13.84 -13.49
N THR A 145 -5.34 -13.06 -12.69
CA THR A 145 -5.84 -12.40 -11.47
C THR A 145 -7.02 -11.46 -11.76
N GLY A 146 -7.00 -10.75 -12.90
CA GLY A 146 -8.13 -9.91 -13.31
C GLY A 146 -9.40 -10.72 -13.62
N CYS A 147 -9.22 -11.95 -14.10
CA CYS A 147 -10.29 -12.84 -14.54
C CYS A 147 -11.11 -13.31 -13.33
N GLU A 148 -10.45 -13.68 -12.23
CA GLU A 148 -11.15 -14.04 -10.99
C GLU A 148 -11.88 -12.86 -10.34
N VAL A 149 -11.33 -11.64 -10.40
CA VAL A 149 -11.96 -10.44 -9.84
C VAL A 149 -13.24 -10.12 -10.60
N HIS A 150 -13.22 -10.23 -11.93
CA HIS A 150 -14.39 -10.02 -12.77
C HIS A 150 -15.52 -11.00 -12.42
N VAL A 151 -15.21 -12.30 -12.34
CA VAL A 151 -16.20 -13.33 -11.95
C VAL A 151 -16.74 -13.10 -10.55
N LYS A 152 -15.85 -12.82 -9.58
CA LYS A 152 -16.25 -12.53 -8.20
C LYS A 152 -17.21 -11.35 -8.13
N SER A 153 -16.93 -10.28 -8.88
CA SER A 153 -17.77 -9.09 -8.95
C SER A 153 -19.18 -9.43 -9.45
N GLU A 154 -19.30 -10.17 -10.55
CA GLU A 154 -20.60 -10.55 -11.11
C GLU A 154 -21.40 -11.48 -10.20
N ILE A 155 -20.75 -12.43 -9.54
CA ILE A 155 -21.43 -13.28 -8.54
C ILE A 155 -21.92 -12.40 -7.37
N SER A 156 -21.10 -11.47 -6.90
CA SER A 156 -21.43 -10.63 -5.74
C SER A 156 -22.60 -9.67 -5.98
N LYS A 157 -22.96 -9.39 -7.24
CA LYS A 157 -24.15 -8.61 -7.60
C LYS A 157 -25.46 -9.38 -7.40
N LEU A 158 -25.41 -10.71 -7.32
CA LEU A 158 -26.60 -11.53 -7.11
C LEU A 158 -27.14 -11.35 -5.69
N LYS A 159 -28.47 -11.22 -5.59
CA LYS A 159 -29.15 -11.03 -4.30
C LYS A 159 -29.19 -12.36 -3.53
N GLY A 160 -28.51 -12.43 -2.40
CA GLY A 160 -28.50 -13.63 -1.55
C GLY A 160 -27.14 -14.31 -1.44
N ILE A 161 -26.11 -13.77 -2.08
CA ILE A 161 -24.71 -14.17 -1.83
C ILE A 161 -24.27 -13.66 -0.46
N ILE A 162 -23.73 -14.58 0.34
CA ILE A 162 -23.18 -14.32 1.67
C ILE A 162 -21.66 -14.19 1.55
N ILE A 163 -21.02 -15.13 0.84
CA ILE A 163 -19.57 -15.16 0.63
C ILE A 163 -19.28 -15.59 -0.81
N ALA A 164 -18.40 -14.88 -1.51
CA ALA A 164 -17.88 -15.28 -2.81
C ALA A 164 -16.35 -15.18 -2.82
N GLN A 165 -15.69 -16.32 -3.03
CA GLN A 165 -14.24 -16.41 -3.20
C GLN A 165 -13.95 -17.11 -4.52
N VAL A 166 -13.09 -16.53 -5.34
CA VAL A 166 -12.71 -17.07 -6.65
C VAL A 166 -11.19 -17.17 -6.68
N SER A 167 -10.67 -18.25 -7.24
CA SER A 167 -9.24 -18.49 -7.41
C SER A 167 -8.99 -18.95 -8.83
N TYR A 168 -8.35 -18.11 -9.66
CA TYR A 168 -7.93 -18.52 -11.01
C TYR A 168 -6.84 -19.59 -10.96
N GLU A 169 -5.92 -19.52 -9.99
CA GLU A 169 -4.85 -20.51 -9.80
C GLU A 169 -5.38 -21.93 -9.59
N LYS A 170 -6.48 -22.06 -8.84
CA LYS A 170 -7.13 -23.35 -8.59
C LYS A 170 -8.23 -23.69 -9.60
N GLY A 171 -8.60 -22.75 -10.48
CA GLY A 171 -9.74 -22.88 -11.39
C GLY A 171 -11.08 -23.06 -10.68
N LYS A 172 -11.24 -22.51 -9.47
CA LYS A 172 -12.37 -22.79 -8.57
C LYS A 172 -12.99 -21.52 -7.99
N ALA A 173 -14.29 -21.55 -7.78
CA ALA A 173 -15.04 -20.53 -7.07
C ALA A 173 -15.84 -21.14 -5.92
N PHE A 174 -15.65 -20.64 -4.71
CA PHE A 174 -16.41 -20.98 -3.53
C PHE A 174 -17.48 -19.92 -3.30
N VAL A 175 -18.74 -20.34 -3.35
CA VAL A 175 -19.88 -19.44 -3.17
C VAL A 175 -20.77 -19.97 -2.06
N GLU A 176 -21.03 -19.12 -1.09
CA GLU A 176 -22.01 -19.34 -0.03
C GLU A 176 -23.20 -18.41 -0.26
N PHE A 177 -24.39 -18.99 -0.34
CA PHE A 177 -25.62 -18.26 -0.68
C PHE A 177 -26.83 -18.79 0.09
N ASP A 178 -27.83 -17.93 0.24
CA ASP A 178 -29.14 -18.28 0.77
C ASP A 178 -29.99 -18.96 -0.30
N ASN A 179 -30.36 -20.24 -0.09
CA ASN A 179 -31.16 -21.03 -1.04
C ASN A 179 -32.57 -20.44 -1.25
N LYS A 180 -33.05 -19.55 -0.37
CA LYS A 180 -34.33 -18.86 -0.58
C LYS A 180 -34.25 -17.70 -1.56
N LYS A 181 -33.06 -17.13 -1.78
CA LYS A 181 -32.85 -15.91 -2.57
C LYS A 181 -32.08 -16.13 -3.86
N THR A 182 -31.25 -17.16 -3.92
CA THR A 182 -30.43 -17.51 -5.09
C THR A 182 -30.41 -19.02 -5.27
N ASN A 183 -30.23 -19.47 -6.52
CA ASN A 183 -30.01 -20.86 -6.86
C ASN A 183 -28.70 -21.05 -7.65
N ILE A 184 -28.15 -22.27 -7.63
CA ILE A 184 -27.01 -22.75 -8.41
C ILE A 184 -27.11 -22.34 -9.88
N LYS A 185 -28.31 -22.45 -10.46
CA LYS A 185 -28.57 -22.09 -11.88
C LYS A 185 -28.36 -20.61 -12.15
N GLU A 186 -28.75 -19.73 -11.23
CA GLU A 186 -28.56 -18.29 -11.37
C GLU A 186 -27.09 -17.91 -11.24
N ILE A 187 -26.39 -18.50 -10.28
CA ILE A 187 -24.94 -18.31 -10.10
C ILE A 187 -24.20 -18.78 -11.36
N THR A 188 -24.55 -19.96 -11.87
CA THR A 188 -23.98 -20.49 -13.11
C THR A 188 -24.25 -19.57 -14.30
N LYS A 189 -25.46 -19.00 -14.40
CA LYS A 189 -25.81 -18.05 -15.45
C LYS A 189 -24.99 -16.75 -15.36
N ALA A 190 -24.79 -16.23 -14.14
CA ALA A 190 -23.98 -15.04 -13.90
C ALA A 190 -22.50 -15.28 -14.26
N ILE A 191 -21.95 -16.45 -13.91
CA ILE A 191 -20.61 -16.84 -14.34
C ILE A 191 -20.56 -16.93 -15.87
N ASN A 192 -21.53 -17.59 -16.51
CA ASN A 192 -21.55 -17.73 -17.96
C ASN A 192 -21.67 -16.39 -18.71
N SER A 193 -22.36 -15.38 -18.14
CA SER A 193 -22.44 -14.04 -18.74
C SER A 193 -21.10 -13.29 -18.74
N THR A 194 -20.13 -13.70 -17.93
CA THR A 194 -18.79 -13.11 -17.91
C THR A 194 -17.87 -13.62 -19.02
N GLY A 195 -18.32 -14.63 -19.78
CA GLY A 195 -17.54 -15.28 -20.85
C GLY A 195 -16.81 -16.55 -20.43
N TYR A 196 -16.84 -16.93 -19.15
CA TYR A 196 -16.27 -18.20 -18.65
C TYR A 196 -17.33 -19.29 -18.55
N LYS A 197 -16.90 -20.57 -18.45
CA LYS A 197 -17.84 -21.71 -18.38
C LYS A 197 -17.67 -22.48 -17.08
N VAL A 198 -18.79 -22.72 -16.39
CA VAL A 198 -18.84 -23.67 -15.28
C VAL A 198 -18.83 -25.09 -15.84
N VAL A 199 -17.82 -25.88 -15.51
CA VAL A 199 -17.66 -27.28 -15.95
C VAL A 199 -18.35 -28.22 -14.98
N ASN A 200 -18.23 -27.95 -13.68
CA ASN A 200 -18.79 -28.80 -12.64
C ASN A 200 -19.07 -27.97 -11.38
N HIS A 201 -19.94 -28.47 -10.50
CA HIS A 201 -20.19 -27.91 -9.18
C HIS A 201 -20.34 -29.03 -8.15
N LYS A 202 -19.79 -28.82 -6.95
CA LYS A 202 -19.87 -29.77 -5.84
C LYS A 202 -20.41 -29.05 -4.61
N ASN A 203 -21.42 -29.63 -3.97
CA ASN A 203 -21.89 -29.15 -2.68
C ASN A 203 -20.89 -29.57 -1.58
N ILE A 204 -20.51 -28.62 -0.73
CA ILE A 204 -19.51 -28.80 0.33
C ILE A 204 -20.18 -28.82 1.72
N LEU A 205 -21.49 -28.56 1.79
CA LEU A 205 -22.31 -28.54 3.01
C LEU A 205 -23.56 -29.41 2.88
#